data_AF-A0A832WSZ2-F1
#
_entry.id   AF-A0A832WSZ2-F1
#
_cell.length_a   1.000
_cell.length_b   1.000
_cell.length_c   1.000
_cell.angle_alpha   90.00
_cell.angle_beta   90.00
_cell.angle_gamma   90.00
#
_symmetry.space_group_name_H-M   'P 1'
#
loop_
_entity.id
_entity.type
_entity.pdbx_description
1 polymer ?
#
loop_
_entity_poly.entity_id
_entity_poly.type
_entity_poly.pdbx_seq_one_letter_code
_entity_poly.pdbx_strand_id
1 'polypeptide(L)'
;MLSLDKWEISGYINCLKQHYSDYKLVSSMAFLIAAAKGNVLYYFAPDTDGVIYSGKIEDVKGECDVYVKKFSLYSHEIIKTLSLKLWNYYANKKVEFTNEEKKLLDDLGISLES
;
A
#
# COMPACT_ATOMS: atom_id res chain seq x y z
N MET A 1 11.77 19.97 -7.85
CA MET A 1 11.70 19.67 -6.41
C MET A 1 11.23 18.22 -6.30
N LEU A 2 12.08 17.30 -5.83
CA LEU A 2 11.61 15.93 -5.55
C LEU A 2 10.63 16.00 -4.39
N SER A 3 9.44 15.42 -4.56
CA SER A 3 8.55 15.19 -3.42
C SER A 3 9.18 14.13 -2.54
N LEU A 4 9.36 14.41 -1.25
CA LEU A 4 9.88 13.45 -0.27
C LEU A 4 9.02 12.18 -0.25
N ASP A 5 7.69 12.31 -0.36
CA ASP A 5 6.77 11.18 -0.46
C ASP A 5 7.09 10.30 -1.65
N LYS A 6 7.36 10.91 -2.82
CA LYS A 6 7.68 10.15 -4.04
C LYS A 6 8.97 9.35 -3.85
N TRP A 7 9.96 9.93 -3.17
CA TRP A 7 11.23 9.27 -2.90
C TRP A 7 11.05 8.10 -1.93
N GLU A 8 10.32 8.29 -0.83
CA GLU A 8 10.02 7.23 0.13
C GLU A 8 9.20 6.09 -0.49
N ILE A 9 8.12 6.41 -1.21
CA ILE A 9 7.29 5.43 -1.91
C ILE A 9 8.12 4.63 -2.92
N SER A 10 9.00 5.29 -3.67
CA SER A 10 9.91 4.61 -4.61
C SER A 10 10.83 3.63 -3.88
N GLY A 11 11.32 4.01 -2.69
CA GLY A 11 12.12 3.14 -1.83
C GLY A 11 11.35 1.89 -1.40
N TYR A 12 10.10 2.04 -0.96
CA TYR A 12 9.25 0.89 -0.61
C TYR A 12 9.03 -0.03 -1.80
N ILE A 13 8.68 0.51 -2.96
CA ILE A 13 8.45 -0.27 -4.18
C ILE A 13 9.71 -1.03 -4.59
N ASN A 14 10.88 -0.37 -4.60
CA ASN A 14 12.14 -1.00 -4.98
C ASN A 14 12.56 -2.10 -4.01
N CYS A 15 12.31 -1.93 -2.71
CA CYS A 15 12.55 -2.98 -1.72
C CYS A 15 11.58 -4.16 -1.92
N LEU A 16 10.27 -3.90 -2.01
CA LEU A 16 9.25 -4.94 -2.13
C LEU A 16 9.41 -5.78 -3.41
N LYS A 17 9.88 -5.19 -4.51
CA LYS A 17 10.20 -5.90 -5.76
C LYS A 17 11.29 -6.97 -5.61
N GLN A 18 12.09 -6.91 -4.55
CA GLN A 18 13.11 -7.94 -4.26
C GLN A 18 12.48 -9.19 -3.64
N HIS A 19 11.26 -9.10 -3.12
CA HIS A 19 10.54 -10.19 -2.44
C HIS A 19 9.33 -10.69 -3.24
N TYR A 20 8.70 -9.83 -4.04
CA TYR A 20 7.46 -10.12 -4.76
C TYR A 20 7.59 -9.70 -6.23
N SER A 21 7.17 -10.58 -7.14
CA SER A 21 7.20 -10.35 -8.59
C SER A 21 5.92 -9.70 -9.15
N ASP A 22 4.80 -9.79 -8.43
CA ASP A 22 3.53 -9.19 -8.84
C ASP A 22 3.56 -7.67 -8.60
N TYR A 23 3.62 -6.89 -9.70
CA TYR A 23 3.67 -5.44 -9.65
C TYR A 23 2.44 -4.80 -8.96
N LYS A 24 1.25 -5.40 -9.14
CA LYS A 24 0.01 -4.89 -8.54
C LYS A 24 -0.01 -5.17 -7.04
N LEU A 25 0.47 -6.34 -6.63
CA LEU A 25 0.68 -6.65 -5.21
C LEU A 25 1.67 -5.67 -4.57
N VAL A 26 2.83 -5.46 -5.21
CA VAL A 26 3.84 -4.51 -4.73
C VAL A 26 3.26 -3.09 -4.62
N SER A 27 2.52 -2.64 -5.64
CA SER A 27 1.88 -1.32 -5.62
C SER A 27 0.84 -1.19 -4.51
N SER A 28 0.05 -2.26 -4.28
CA SER A 28 -0.94 -2.32 -3.20
C SER A 28 -0.27 -2.27 -1.82
N MET A 29 0.81 -3.03 -1.61
CA MET A 29 1.61 -2.97 -0.39
C MET A 29 2.19 -1.57 -0.17
N ALA A 30 2.80 -0.98 -1.20
CA ALA A 30 3.37 0.36 -1.13
C ALA A 30 2.32 1.42 -0.81
N PHE A 31 1.11 1.30 -1.37
CA PHE A 31 -0.02 2.17 -1.05
C PHE A 31 -0.41 2.05 0.43
N LEU A 32 -0.52 0.83 0.96
CA LEU A 32 -0.85 0.61 2.37
C LEU A 32 0.23 1.15 3.32
N ILE A 33 1.51 0.96 2.98
CA ILE A 33 2.62 1.56 3.74
C ILE A 33 2.54 3.08 3.72
N ALA A 34 2.35 3.66 2.53
CA ALA A 34 2.24 5.11 2.35
C ALA A 34 1.08 5.69 3.17
N ALA A 35 -0.07 5.02 3.17
CA ALA A 35 -1.22 5.40 3.97
C ALA A 35 -0.92 5.35 5.48
N ALA A 36 -0.27 4.28 5.95
CA ALA A 36 0.14 4.14 7.35
C ALA A 36 1.16 5.20 7.80
N LYS A 37 1.98 5.71 6.86
CA LYS A 37 3.00 6.73 7.13
C LYS A 37 2.50 8.16 6.98
N GLY A 38 1.25 8.35 6.53
CA GLY A 38 0.71 9.67 6.22
C GLY A 38 1.34 10.31 4.98
N ASN A 39 1.94 9.50 4.09
CA ASN A 39 2.46 9.99 2.83
C ASN A 39 1.34 10.43 1.89
N VAL A 40 1.68 11.28 0.93
CA VAL A 40 0.74 11.72 -0.09
C VAL A 40 0.41 10.59 -1.08
N LEU A 41 -0.88 10.30 -1.25
CA LEU A 41 -1.37 9.12 -2.00
C LEU A 41 -1.73 9.38 -3.48
N TYR A 42 -1.58 10.62 -4.00
CA TYR A 42 -2.03 10.94 -5.38
C TYR A 42 -1.25 10.20 -6.48
N TYR A 43 -0.10 9.59 -6.16
CA TYR A 43 0.66 8.77 -7.09
C TYR A 43 0.08 7.36 -7.29
N PHE A 44 -0.99 7.03 -6.60
CA PHE A 44 -1.67 5.76 -6.70
C PHE A 44 -3.01 5.92 -7.41
N ALA A 45 -3.47 4.84 -8.03
CA ALA A 45 -4.77 4.78 -8.68
C ALA A 45 -5.40 3.39 -8.48
N PRO A 46 -6.73 3.30 -8.37
CA PRO A 46 -7.41 2.02 -8.26
C PRO A 46 -7.31 1.26 -9.60
N ASP A 47 -7.24 -0.05 -9.51
CA ASP A 47 -7.29 -1.00 -10.62
C ASP A 47 -8.34 -2.09 -10.30
N THR A 48 -8.50 -3.11 -11.15
CA THR A 48 -9.56 -4.13 -11.10
C THR A 48 -9.69 -4.82 -9.74
N ASP A 49 -8.56 -5.18 -9.12
CA ASP A 49 -8.49 -5.99 -7.90
C ASP A 49 -7.48 -5.44 -6.90
N GLY A 50 -7.01 -4.20 -7.06
CA GLY A 50 -5.99 -3.59 -6.21
C GLY A 50 -5.72 -2.13 -6.56
N VAL A 51 -4.54 -1.65 -6.18
CA VAL A 51 -4.07 -0.29 -6.47
C VAL A 51 -2.73 -0.37 -7.20
N ILE A 52 -2.53 0.53 -8.18
CA ILE A 52 -1.30 0.65 -8.95
C ILE A 52 -0.60 1.98 -8.65
N TYR A 53 0.72 1.96 -8.57
CA TYR A 53 1.53 3.17 -8.54
C TYR A 53 1.69 3.68 -9.98
N SER A 54 1.32 4.94 -10.23
CA SER A 54 1.34 5.60 -11.54
C SER A 54 2.47 6.62 -11.68
N GLY A 55 3.21 6.89 -10.60
CA GLY A 55 4.36 7.79 -10.61
C GLY A 55 5.59 7.16 -11.28
N LYS A 56 6.56 8.00 -11.66
CA LYS A 56 7.92 7.53 -11.97
C LYS A 56 8.56 7.00 -10.69
N ILE A 57 9.15 5.80 -10.74
CA ILE A 57 9.93 5.23 -9.64
C ILE A 57 11.34 5.83 -9.69
N GLU A 58 11.78 6.42 -8.58
CA GLU A 58 13.14 6.92 -8.43
C GLU A 58 14.11 5.77 -8.11
N ASP A 59 15.36 5.91 -8.54
CA ASP A 59 16.43 4.95 -8.23
C ASP A 59 16.96 5.19 -6.82
N VAL A 60 16.23 4.64 -5.85
CA VAL A 60 16.52 4.75 -4.42
C VAL A 60 16.33 3.40 -3.74
N LYS A 61 17.25 3.08 -2.83
CA LYS A 61 17.11 1.94 -1.93
C LYS A 61 16.25 2.32 -0.73
N GLY A 62 15.15 1.59 -0.50
CA GLY A 62 14.33 1.73 0.70
C GLY A 62 14.42 0.52 1.62
N GLU A 63 13.73 0.61 2.76
CA GLU A 63 13.61 -0.46 3.74
C GLU A 63 12.15 -0.92 3.83
N CYS A 64 11.94 -2.23 3.73
CA CYS A 64 10.60 -2.82 3.77
C CYS A 64 10.51 -4.09 4.62
N ASP A 65 11.59 -4.54 5.27
CA ASP A 65 11.63 -5.84 5.97
C ASP A 65 10.54 -6.00 7.03
N VAL A 66 10.25 -4.94 7.80
CA VAL A 66 9.17 -4.95 8.80
C VAL A 66 7.81 -5.15 8.13
N TYR A 67 7.60 -4.55 6.97
CA TYR A 67 6.37 -4.68 6.19
C TYR A 67 6.29 -6.02 5.48
N VAL A 68 7.38 -6.53 4.90
CA VAL A 68 7.44 -7.88 4.31
C VAL A 68 7.03 -8.93 5.34
N LYS A 69 7.55 -8.83 6.57
CA LYS A 69 7.15 -9.73 7.67
C LYS A 69 5.65 -9.63 7.96
N LYS A 70 5.09 -8.41 8.07
CA LYS A 70 3.65 -8.22 8.29
C LYS A 70 2.81 -8.78 7.13
N PHE A 71 3.14 -8.43 5.90
CA PHE A 71 2.41 -8.87 4.71
C PHE A 71 2.49 -10.37 4.46
N SER A 72 3.59 -11.04 4.87
CA SER A 72 3.72 -12.50 4.75
C SER A 72 2.68 -13.31 5.54
N LEU A 73 1.98 -12.67 6.50
CA LEU A 73 0.92 -13.27 7.30
C LEU A 73 -0.46 -13.25 6.61
N TYR A 74 -0.57 -12.58 5.46
CA TYR A 74 -1.82 -12.36 4.75
C TYR A 74 -1.72 -12.87 3.32
N SER A 75 -2.85 -13.30 2.75
CA SER A 75 -2.88 -13.69 1.35
C SER A 75 -2.67 -12.48 0.44
N HIS A 76 -2.10 -12.70 -0.74
CA HIS A 76 -1.94 -11.64 -1.75
C HIS A 76 -3.30 -11.03 -2.14
N GLU A 77 -4.37 -11.82 -2.10
CA GLU A 77 -5.73 -11.34 -2.37
C GLU A 77 -6.18 -10.34 -1.31
N ILE A 78 -6.06 -10.66 -0.01
CA ILE A 78 -6.43 -9.75 1.10
C ILE A 78 -5.70 -8.40 0.98
N ILE A 79 -4.41 -8.43 0.65
CA ILE A 79 -3.61 -7.21 0.52
C ILE A 79 -4.13 -6.32 -0.62
N LYS A 80 -4.44 -6.91 -1.78
CA LYS A 80 -4.92 -6.14 -2.93
C LYS A 80 -6.38 -5.69 -2.75
N THR A 81 -7.27 -6.54 -2.22
CA THR A 81 -8.66 -6.13 -1.96
C THR A 81 -8.70 -5.04 -0.89
N LEU A 82 -7.89 -5.15 0.17
CA LEU A 82 -7.78 -4.13 1.20
C LEU A 82 -7.29 -2.80 0.63
N SER A 83 -6.24 -2.80 -0.20
CA SER A 83 -5.70 -1.56 -0.78
C SER A 83 -6.76 -0.83 -1.60
N LEU A 84 -7.53 -1.57 -2.42
CA LEU A 84 -8.62 -1.00 -3.22
C LEU A 84 -9.78 -0.50 -2.36
N LYS A 85 -10.14 -1.24 -1.31
CA LYS A 85 -11.17 -0.83 -0.35
C LYS A 85 -10.77 0.43 0.40
N LEU A 86 -9.53 0.51 0.88
CA LEU A 86 -9.00 1.68 1.57
C LEU A 86 -8.95 2.90 0.64
N TRP A 87 -8.56 2.72 -0.63
CA TRP A 87 -8.65 3.78 -1.64
C TRP A 87 -10.08 4.31 -1.80
N ASN A 88 -11.05 3.42 -1.93
CA ASN A 88 -12.47 3.80 -2.05
C ASN A 88 -13.00 4.46 -0.77
N TYR A 89 -12.57 4.01 0.40
CA TYR A 89 -12.90 4.64 1.68
C TYR A 89 -12.40 6.09 1.74
N TYR A 90 -11.15 6.35 1.37
CA TYR A 90 -10.62 7.73 1.29
C TYR A 90 -11.30 8.59 0.21
N ALA A 91 -11.92 7.95 -0.79
CA ALA A 91 -12.78 8.63 -1.77
C ALA A 91 -14.22 8.84 -1.27
N ASN A 92 -14.48 8.71 0.03
CA ASN A 92 -15.79 8.85 0.68
C ASN A 92 -16.85 7.88 0.15
N LYS A 93 -16.45 6.70 -0.33
CA LYS A 93 -17.39 5.64 -0.71
C LYS A 93 -17.70 4.76 0.49
N LYS A 94 -18.92 4.23 0.53
CA LYS A 94 -19.30 3.21 1.52
C LYS A 94 -18.55 1.91 1.22
N VAL A 95 -17.76 1.45 2.17
CA VAL A 95 -16.94 0.24 2.08
C VAL A 95 -17.06 -0.56 3.37
N GLU A 96 -17.15 -1.89 3.25
CA GLU A 96 -17.15 -2.80 4.39
C GLU A 96 -15.87 -3.62 4.39
N PHE A 97 -15.13 -3.52 5.49
CA PHE A 97 -13.90 -4.28 5.72
C PHE A 97 -14.20 -5.58 6.46
N THR A 98 -13.62 -6.69 6.00
CA THR A 98 -13.66 -7.98 6.69
C THR A 98 -12.82 -7.94 7.97
N ASN A 99 -12.94 -8.97 8.82
CA ASN A 99 -12.13 -9.05 10.04
C ASN A 99 -10.64 -9.18 9.75
N GLU A 100 -10.25 -9.89 8.69
CA GLU A 100 -8.85 -10.03 8.27
C GLU A 100 -8.30 -8.71 7.71
N GLU A 101 -9.10 -8.00 6.92
CA GLU A 101 -8.77 -6.68 6.40
C GLU A 101 -8.57 -5.65 7.52
N LYS A 102 -9.45 -5.64 8.53
CA LYS A 102 -9.31 -4.80 9.73
C LYS A 102 -8.04 -5.14 10.51
N LYS A 103 -7.76 -6.43 10.69
CA LYS A 103 -6.53 -6.88 11.37
C LYS A 103 -5.27 -6.41 10.64
N LEU A 104 -5.26 -6.45 9.30
CA LEU A 104 -4.14 -5.93 8.52
C LEU A 104 -4.02 -4.41 8.65
N LEU A 105 -5.12 -3.65 8.67
CA LEU A 105 -5.10 -2.21 8.94
C LEU A 105 -4.50 -1.91 10.33
N ASP A 106 -4.95 -2.63 11.36
CA ASP A 106 -4.45 -2.48 12.74
C ASP A 106 -2.96 -2.83 12.83
N ASP A 107 -2.52 -3.92 12.21
CA ASP A 107 -1.12 -4.32 12.15
C ASP A 107 -0.25 -3.27 11.46
N LEU A 108 -0.80 -2.52 10.50
CA LEU A 108 -0.11 -1.43 9.82
C LEU A 108 -0.22 -0.09 10.58
N GLY A 109 -1.08 0.00 11.60
CA GLY A 109 -1.33 1.23 12.34
C GLY A 109 -2.23 2.23 11.60
N ILE A 110 -3.09 1.75 10.70
CA ILE A 110 -4.05 2.60 9.96
C ILE A 110 -5.36 2.65 10.73
N SER A 111 -5.67 3.79 11.33
CA SER A 111 -6.97 4.04 11.96
C SER A 111 -7.99 4.52 10.94
N LEU A 112 -9.14 3.85 10.86
CA LEU A 112 -10.30 4.35 10.14
C LEU A 112 -11.02 5.34 11.05
N GLU A 113 -11.21 6.59 10.61
CA GLU A 113 -12.01 7.54 11.36
C GLU A 113 -13.48 7.06 11.40
N SER A 114 -14.06 7.08 12.60
CA SER A 114 -15.41 6.62 12.93
C SER A 114 -16.43 7.73 12.78
#